data_AF-A0A970BPT9-F1
#
_entry.id   AF-A0A970BPT9-F1
#
_cell.length_a   1.000
_cell.length_b   1.000
_cell.length_c   1.000
_cell.angle_alpha   90.00
_cell.angle_beta   90.00
_cell.angle_gamma   90.00
#
_symmetry.space_group_name_H-M   'P 1'
#
loop_
_entity.id
_entity.type
_entity.pdbx_description
1 polymer ?
#
loop_
_entity_poly.entity_id
_entity_poly.type
_entity_poly.pdbx_seq_one_letter_code
_entity_poly.pdbx_strand_id
1 'polypeptide(L)'
;MSRQKHPQKDVEAALVHAEQQGWRIETGGAHAWGKMYCPYNDEECRCGIHCITSIWNTPKNPGSFARALRRVVDNCTTHRKN
;
A
#
# COMPACT_ATOMS: atom_id res chain seq x y z
N MET A 1 -2.77 -6.74 -15.59
CA MET A 1 -4.06 -7.26 -15.08
C MET A 1 -4.64 -6.20 -14.17
N SER A 2 -5.83 -5.70 -14.47
CA SER A 2 -6.45 -4.61 -13.73
C SER A 2 -6.97 -5.13 -12.39
N ARG A 3 -6.36 -4.73 -11.28
CA ARG A 3 -6.85 -5.05 -9.93
C ARG A 3 -8.31 -4.61 -9.78
N GLN A 4 -9.07 -5.29 -8.93
CA GLN A 4 -10.37 -4.76 -8.53
C GLN A 4 -10.17 -3.39 -7.85
N LYS A 5 -11.15 -2.49 -7.99
CA LYS A 5 -11.13 -1.20 -7.30
C LYS A 5 -11.58 -1.37 -5.86
N HIS A 6 -10.94 -0.66 -4.94
CA HIS A 6 -11.33 -0.65 -3.55
C HIS A 6 -12.66 0.12 -3.41
N PRO A 7 -13.64 -0.37 -2.62
CA PRO A 7 -14.94 0.28 -2.48
C PRO A 7 -14.84 1.69 -1.86
N GLN A 8 -13.84 1.92 -1.01
CA GLN A 8 -13.54 3.23 -0.42
C GLN A 8 -12.68 4.09 -1.34
N LYS A 9 -13.20 5.26 -1.76
CA LYS A 9 -12.52 6.19 -2.67
C LYS A 9 -11.19 6.72 -2.13
N ASP A 10 -11.12 7.02 -0.84
CA ASP A 10 -9.88 7.52 -0.22
C ASP A 10 -8.76 6.48 -0.27
N VAL A 11 -9.11 5.22 0.04
CA VAL A 11 -8.18 4.09 -0.01
C VAL A 11 -7.75 3.85 -1.45
N GLU A 12 -8.70 3.82 -2.39
CA GLU A 12 -8.40 3.69 -3.82
C GLU A 12 -7.42 4.76 -4.31
N ALA A 13 -7.61 6.02 -3.91
CA ALA A 13 -6.71 7.11 -4.26
C ALA A 13 -5.32 6.99 -3.60
N ALA A 14 -5.18 6.24 -2.49
CA ALA A 14 -3.89 5.90 -1.93
C ALA A 14 -3.23 4.72 -2.67
N LEU A 15 -4.02 3.75 -3.13
CA LEU A 15 -3.55 2.62 -3.93
C LEU A 15 -3.02 3.09 -5.29
N VAL A 16 -3.76 3.96 -5.98
CA VAL A 16 -3.30 4.56 -7.25
C VAL A 16 -1.98 5.31 -7.06
N HIS A 17 -1.84 6.07 -5.97
CA HIS A 17 -0.56 6.73 -5.63
C HIS A 17 0.55 5.71 -5.43
N ALA A 18 0.30 4.62 -4.70
CA ALA A 18 1.28 3.57 -4.50
C ALA A 18 1.74 2.93 -5.83
N GLU A 19 0.79 2.62 -6.73
CA GLU A 19 1.08 2.08 -8.06
C GLU A 19 1.93 3.03 -8.90
N GLN A 20 1.66 4.34 -8.84
CA GLN A 20 2.46 5.37 -9.51
C GLN A 20 3.91 5.41 -8.99
N GLN A 21 4.12 5.11 -7.71
CA GLN A 21 5.44 5.00 -7.09
C GLN A 21 6.06 3.59 -7.23
N GLY A 22 5.51 2.76 -8.12
CA GLY A 22 6.04 1.43 -8.42
C GLY A 22 5.67 0.33 -7.42
N TRP A 23 4.79 0.59 -6.44
CA TRP A 23 4.35 -0.45 -5.51
C TRP A 23 3.43 -1.45 -6.22
N ARG A 24 3.64 -2.74 -5.92
CA ARG A 24 2.81 -3.82 -6.45
C ARG A 24 1.63 -4.06 -5.53
N ILE A 25 0.42 -4.04 -6.08
CA ILE A 25 -0.81 -4.30 -5.34
C ILE A 25 -1.43 -5.62 -5.80
N GLU A 26 -1.69 -6.51 -4.86
CA GLU A 26 -2.40 -7.76 -5.11
C GLU A 26 -3.73 -7.75 -4.35
N THR A 27 -4.83 -7.89 -5.10
CA THR A 27 -6.16 -8.08 -4.54
C THR A 27 -6.39 -9.54 -4.21
N GLY A 28 -6.88 -9.82 -3.01
CA GLY A 28 -7.15 -11.19 -2.56
C GLY A 28 -6.83 -11.41 -1.09
N GLY A 29 -7.72 -12.15 -0.42
CA GLY A 29 -7.63 -12.49 1.00
C GLY A 29 -9.00 -12.79 1.60
N ALA A 30 -9.04 -13.60 2.66
CA ALA A 30 -10.30 -13.88 3.37
C ALA A 30 -10.74 -12.69 4.26
N HIS A 31 -9.79 -12.04 4.94
CA HIS A 31 -10.06 -10.92 5.87
C HIS A 31 -9.59 -9.56 5.36
N ALA A 32 -8.59 -9.54 4.47
CA ALA A 32 -8.07 -8.34 3.83
C ALA A 32 -8.58 -8.25 2.39
N TRP A 33 -8.85 -7.04 1.92
CA TRP A 33 -9.19 -6.78 0.53
C TRP A 33 -8.00 -7.08 -0.39
N GLY A 34 -6.79 -6.79 0.08
CA GLY A 34 -5.57 -7.07 -0.66
C GLY A 34 -4.32 -6.72 0.15
N LYS A 35 -3.18 -6.75 -0.52
CA LYS A 35 -1.87 -6.39 0.03
C LYS A 35 -1.11 -5.54 -0.96
N MET A 36 -0.36 -4.56 -0.46
CA MET A 36 0.64 -3.83 -1.24
C MET A 36 2.05 -4.26 -0.84
N TYR A 37 2.91 -4.41 -1.84
CA TYR A 37 4.27 -4.91 -1.75
C TYR A 37 5.22 -3.81 -2.22
N CYS A 38 6.25 -3.54 -1.42
CA CYS A 38 7.32 -2.62 -1.78
C CYS A 38 8.13 -3.20 -2.95
N PRO A 39 8.46 -2.38 -3.97
CA PRO A 39 9.22 -2.85 -5.13
C PRO A 39 10.69 -3.11 -4.81
N TYR A 40 11.24 -2.47 -3.78
CA TYR A 40 12.67 -2.53 -3.46
C TYR A 40 13.04 -3.72 -2.59
N ASN A 41 12.09 -4.22 -1.77
CA ASN A 41 12.31 -5.29 -0.78
C ASN A 41 13.65 -5.17 -0.03
N ASP A 42 14.01 -3.94 0.31
CA ASP A 42 15.30 -3.58 0.88
C ASP A 42 15.26 -3.71 2.41
N GLU A 43 16.34 -4.23 3.00
CA GLU A 43 16.46 -4.36 4.46
C GLU A 43 16.40 -2.97 5.17
N GLU A 44 16.82 -1.90 4.49
CA GLU A 44 16.68 -0.54 5.02
C GLU A 44 15.26 0.03 4.86
N CYS A 45 14.40 -0.54 4.01
CA CYS A 45 13.03 -0.07 3.88
C CYS A 45 12.22 -0.56 5.09
N ARG A 46 12.06 0.36 6.03
CA ARG A 46 11.12 0.37 7.15
C ARG A 46 11.43 -0.59 8.31
N CYS A 47 11.77 -1.87 8.07
CA CYS A 47 12.03 -2.86 9.13
C CYS A 47 12.87 -4.10 8.71
N GLY A 48 13.64 -4.10 7.62
CA GLY A 48 14.48 -5.28 7.31
C GLY A 48 13.78 -6.45 6.63
N ILE A 49 12.55 -6.75 7.03
CA ILE A 49 12.06 -8.13 6.85
C ILE A 49 11.02 -8.29 5.74
N HIS A 50 9.99 -7.44 5.62
CA HIS A 50 9.06 -7.49 4.46
C HIS A 50 8.21 -6.22 4.44
N CYS A 51 8.44 -5.30 3.51
CA CYS A 51 7.58 -4.12 3.35
C CYS A 51 6.26 -4.47 2.63
N ILE A 52 5.43 -5.26 3.32
CA ILE A 52 4.09 -5.64 2.89
C ILE A 52 3.07 -4.94 3.79
N THR A 53 2.10 -4.26 3.21
CA THR A 53 1.00 -3.64 3.96
C THR A 53 -0.33 -4.24 3.53
N SER A 54 -1.08 -4.77 4.50
CA SER A 54 -2.42 -5.32 4.27
C SER A 54 -3.45 -4.19 4.14
N ILE A 55 -4.36 -4.35 3.16
CA ILE A 55 -5.42 -3.39 2.84
C ILE A 55 -6.74 -3.99 3.31
N TRP A 56 -7.43 -3.30 4.23
CA TRP A 56 -8.67 -3.77 4.84
C TRP A 56 -9.90 -3.27 4.09
N ASN A 57 -10.93 -4.12 3.97
CA ASN A 57 -12.18 -3.80 3.26
C ASN A 57 -13.01 -2.73 4.01
N THR A 58 -13.06 -2.80 5.34
CA THR A 58 -13.89 -1.96 6.21
C THR A 58 -13.05 -1.23 7.28
N PRO A 59 -12.20 -0.26 6.88
CA PRO A 59 -11.50 0.56 7.85
C PRO A 59 -12.49 1.47 8.60
N LYS A 60 -12.40 1.53 9.93
CA LYS A 60 -13.23 2.41 10.78
C LYS A 60 -13.15 3.88 10.36
N ASN A 61 -12.01 4.31 9.81
CA ASN A 61 -11.82 5.62 9.20
C ASN A 61 -11.04 5.47 7.88
N PRO A 62 -11.72 5.44 6.72
CA PRO A 62 -11.09 5.24 5.42
C PRO A 62 -10.05 6.31 5.06
N GLY A 63 -10.31 7.58 5.39
CA GLY A 63 -9.40 8.68 5.09
C GLY A 63 -8.10 8.64 5.89
N SER A 64 -8.18 8.32 7.19
CA SER A 64 -6.98 8.12 8.02
C SER A 64 -6.16 6.92 7.55
N PHE A 65 -6.84 5.81 7.22
CA PHE A 65 -6.19 4.62 6.69
C PHE A 65 -5.50 4.89 5.34
N ALA A 66 -6.16 5.62 4.44
CA ALA A 66 -5.57 6.05 3.17
C ALA A 66 -4.31 6.90 3.36
N ARG A 67 -4.32 7.85 4.30
CA ARG A 67 -3.11 8.64 4.63
C ARG A 67 -2.00 7.77 5.20
N ALA A 68 -2.34 6.77 6.02
CA ALA A 68 -1.36 5.81 6.51
C ALA A 68 -0.72 5.02 5.38
N LEU A 69 -1.51 4.56 4.39
CA LEU A 69 -1.01 3.90 3.17
C LEU A 69 -0.09 4.83 2.37
N ARG A 70 -0.47 6.10 2.14
CA ARG A 70 0.41 7.05 1.45
C ARG A 70 1.73 7.28 2.19
N ARG A 71 1.68 7.43 3.52
CA ARG A 71 2.89 7.55 4.34
C ARG A 71 3.79 6.31 4.25
N VAL A 72 3.25 5.12 4.00
CA VAL A 72 4.05 3.91 3.76
C VAL A 72 4.91 4.09 2.51
N VAL A 73 4.27 4.56 1.44
CA VAL A 73 4.89 4.79 0.13
C VAL A 73 5.92 5.90 0.24
N ASP A 74 5.50 7.07 0.75
CA ASP A 74 6.31 8.29 0.79
C ASP A 74 7.50 8.19 1.73
N ASN A 75 7.41 7.38 2.80
CA ASN A 75 8.51 7.18 3.75
C ASN A 75 9.35 5.92 3.48
N CYS A 76 9.20 5.23 2.35
CA CYS A 76 10.19 4.20 2.02
C CYS A 76 11.54 4.87 1.76
N THR A 77 12.51 4.54 2.59
CA THR A 77 13.87 5.09 2.58
C THR A 77 14.56 4.91 1.23
N THR A 78 14.38 3.75 0.58
CA THR A 78 14.92 3.49 -0.77
C THR A 78 14.28 4.39 -1.83
N HIS A 79 12.98 4.68 -1.73
CA HIS A 79 12.28 5.61 -2.63
C HIS A 79 12.75 7.06 -2.45
N ARG A 80 13.23 7.44 -1.26
CA ARG A 80 13.75 8.79 -0.98
C ARG A 80 15.21 8.98 -1.39
N LYS A 81 15.96 7.89 -1.56
CA LYS A 81 17.37 7.91 -1.99
C LYS A 81 17.53 8.00 -3.51
N ASN A 82 16.48 7.76 -4.28
CA ASN A 82 16.49 7.70 -5.75
C ASN A 82 15.62 8.81 -6.37
#